data_AF-A0A3M1DXJ5-F1
#
_entry.id   AF-A0A3M1DXJ5-F1
#
_cell.length_a   1.000
_cell.length_b   1.000
_cell.length_c   1.000
_cell.angle_alpha   90.00
_cell.angle_beta   90.00
_cell.angle_gamma   90.00
#
_symmetry.space_group_name_H-M   'P 1'
#
loop_
_entity.id
_entity.type
_entity.pdbx_description
1 polymer ?
#
loop_
_entity_poly.entity_id
_entity_poly.type
_entity_poly.pdbx_seq_one_letter_code
_entity_poly.pdbx_strand_id
1 'polypeptide(L)'
;MVRTDFDFPLGIVPWQKELRRYGRRLGEGYSYAPLEENPDSYRLTALVGASRVGELFRSFARTLLPDESFLILEYYLDNWNGDPQQQSEPTVFYSPVLPTDTLLKELHRYLPRLIHDGFVGFGLANNRLGVEIFFSEEKVFTCFTGNHLQATSLFARHGIPHNPRQVFPADHGHDHLSLLCYRPASLPPELAVLPRRELDFQVFCRELVDRLEMYQVDDGLAFYLSRRDQDQIEQVLSQHEDYCEWADEDFGAIIYDWNDFVNECERTFEGDLWEYQQGLKVRDLIQYVIENVPAGLRARLEQIVAEPDQRFRQILTDRRKKLHQPDNPPLRSERFWYQGIVRNQGTSLRRDLIRSGWYRPA
;
A
#
# COMPACT_ATOMS: atom_id res chain seq x y z
N MET A 1 -17.58 -30.40 -21.69
CA MET A 1 -16.87 -29.32 -20.95
C MET A 1 -17.96 -28.50 -20.29
N VAL A 2 -17.99 -28.40 -18.95
CA VAL A 2 -18.97 -27.53 -18.29
C VAL A 2 -18.48 -26.10 -18.54
N ARG A 3 -19.21 -25.35 -19.38
CA ARG A 3 -18.94 -23.93 -19.59
C ARG A 3 -19.72 -23.16 -18.53
N THR A 4 -19.01 -22.27 -17.86
CA THR A 4 -19.60 -21.18 -17.10
C THR A 4 -19.84 -20.03 -18.07
N ASP A 5 -20.96 -19.33 -17.92
CA ASP A 5 -21.28 -18.14 -18.73
C ASP A 5 -20.60 -16.89 -18.17
N PHE A 6 -19.86 -17.01 -17.07
CA PHE A 6 -19.13 -15.89 -16.46
C PHE A 6 -17.89 -15.51 -17.29
N ASP A 7 -17.73 -14.21 -17.50
CA ASP A 7 -16.63 -13.56 -18.22
C ASP A 7 -15.37 -13.46 -17.35
N PHE A 8 -14.69 -14.58 -17.12
CA PHE A 8 -13.44 -14.61 -16.35
C PHE A 8 -12.31 -13.86 -17.08
N PRO A 9 -11.48 -13.08 -16.36
CA PRO A 9 -10.21 -12.66 -16.91
C PRO A 9 -9.35 -13.88 -17.28
N LEU A 10 -8.59 -13.78 -18.39
CA LEU A 10 -7.85 -14.91 -18.95
C LEU A 10 -6.90 -15.55 -17.94
N GLY A 11 -6.30 -14.75 -17.08
CA GLY A 11 -5.29 -15.21 -16.14
C GLY A 11 -5.84 -16.02 -14.97
N ILE A 12 -7.16 -16.17 -14.81
CA ILE A 12 -7.76 -17.03 -13.80
C ILE A 12 -8.51 -18.17 -14.48
N VAL A 13 -8.04 -19.40 -14.24
CA VAL A 13 -8.66 -20.61 -14.78
C VAL A 13 -9.15 -21.50 -13.64
N PRO A 14 -10.45 -21.47 -13.30
CA PRO A 14 -11.01 -22.36 -12.29
C PRO A 14 -10.88 -23.82 -12.71
N TRP A 15 -10.50 -24.68 -11.77
CA TRP A 15 -10.39 -26.11 -12.05
C TRP A 15 -11.74 -26.71 -12.46
N GLN A 16 -11.72 -27.67 -13.38
CA GLN A 16 -12.93 -28.29 -13.92
C GLN A 16 -13.84 -28.92 -12.84
N LYS A 17 -13.28 -29.39 -11.74
CA LYS A 17 -14.04 -29.94 -10.61
C LYS A 17 -14.81 -28.85 -9.84
N GLU A 18 -14.22 -27.67 -9.72
CA GLU A 18 -14.83 -26.52 -9.05
C GLU A 18 -15.92 -25.89 -9.92
N LEU A 19 -15.72 -25.81 -11.24
CA LEU A 19 -16.77 -25.39 -12.17
C LEU A 19 -18.03 -26.27 -12.10
N ARG A 20 -17.89 -27.58 -11.87
CA ARG A 20 -19.04 -28.47 -11.67
C ARG A 20 -19.76 -28.20 -10.35
N ARG A 21 -19.02 -27.82 -9.31
CA ARG A 21 -19.53 -27.60 -7.95
C ARG A 21 -20.16 -26.21 -7.78
N TYR A 22 -19.52 -25.19 -8.35
CA TYR A 22 -19.85 -23.78 -8.15
C TYR A 22 -20.36 -23.08 -9.41
N GLY A 23 -20.39 -23.72 -10.59
CA GLY A 23 -20.68 -23.04 -11.85
C GLY A 23 -21.98 -22.22 -11.90
N ARG A 24 -23.01 -22.59 -11.12
CA ARG A 24 -24.27 -21.82 -10.99
C ARG A 24 -24.20 -20.63 -10.03
N ARG A 25 -23.17 -20.59 -9.19
CA ARG A 25 -22.90 -19.55 -8.18
C ARG A 25 -21.78 -18.60 -8.62
N LEU A 26 -21.01 -18.95 -9.66
CA LEU A 26 -20.01 -18.09 -10.27
C LEU A 26 -20.75 -17.06 -11.12
N GLY A 27 -20.86 -15.86 -10.58
CA GLY A 27 -21.59 -14.73 -11.16
C GLY A 27 -21.10 -13.44 -10.55
N GLU A 28 -21.39 -12.32 -11.22
CA GLU A 28 -21.05 -11.01 -10.69
C GLU A 28 -21.79 -10.74 -9.38
N GLY A 29 -21.09 -10.08 -8.47
CA GLY A 29 -21.67 -9.62 -7.22
C GLY A 29 -20.61 -9.09 -6.28
N TYR A 30 -21.05 -8.32 -5.30
CA TYR A 30 -20.16 -7.75 -4.28
C TYR A 30 -20.67 -8.02 -2.87
N SER A 31 -19.74 -8.10 -1.93
CA SER A 31 -20.00 -8.07 -0.49
C SER A 31 -19.22 -6.92 0.13
N TYR A 32 -19.57 -6.53 1.35
CA TYR A 32 -18.80 -5.56 2.10
C TYR A 32 -18.91 -5.79 3.60
N ALA A 33 -17.88 -5.36 4.33
CA ALA A 33 -17.81 -5.43 5.79
C ALA A 33 -17.02 -4.23 6.34
N PRO A 34 -17.28 -3.80 7.58
CA PRO A 34 -16.42 -2.83 8.26
C PRO A 34 -15.01 -3.43 8.44
N LEU A 35 -13.98 -2.58 8.50
CA LEU A 35 -12.63 -3.00 8.87
C LEU A 35 -12.57 -3.30 10.36
N GLU A 36 -11.90 -4.40 10.73
CA GLU A 36 -11.81 -4.84 12.14
C GLU A 36 -11.18 -3.76 13.03
N GLU A 37 -10.13 -3.10 12.54
CA GLU A 37 -9.40 -2.05 13.27
C GLU A 37 -10.03 -0.66 13.12
N ASN A 38 -10.91 -0.48 12.12
CA ASN A 38 -11.52 0.81 11.80
C ASN A 38 -13.00 0.65 11.38
N PRO A 39 -13.93 0.57 12.33
CA PRO A 39 -15.34 0.27 12.04
C PRO A 39 -16.06 1.38 11.25
N ASP A 40 -15.49 2.59 11.18
CA ASP A 40 -15.99 3.69 10.36
C ASP A 40 -15.58 3.56 8.89
N SER A 41 -14.71 2.60 8.57
CA SER A 41 -14.20 2.31 7.24
C SER A 41 -14.62 0.91 6.81
N TYR A 42 -14.80 0.73 5.51
CA TYR A 42 -15.36 -0.50 4.94
C TYR A 42 -14.44 -1.06 3.86
N ARG A 43 -14.34 -2.38 3.84
CA ARG A 43 -13.83 -3.14 2.70
C ARG A 43 -15.01 -3.66 1.89
N LEU A 44 -15.08 -3.26 0.63
CA LEU A 44 -15.96 -3.83 -0.37
C LEU A 44 -15.15 -4.76 -1.27
N THR A 45 -15.74 -5.90 -1.64
CA THR A 45 -15.08 -6.93 -2.44
C THR A 45 -16.05 -7.42 -3.50
N ALA A 46 -15.66 -7.36 -4.77
CA ALA A 46 -16.53 -7.64 -5.90
C ALA A 46 -15.87 -8.57 -6.92
N LEU A 47 -16.65 -9.55 -7.39
CA LEU A 47 -16.34 -10.34 -8.57
C LEU A 47 -17.04 -9.69 -9.76
N VAL A 48 -16.26 -9.33 -10.78
CA VAL A 48 -16.71 -8.53 -11.93
C VAL A 48 -16.19 -9.17 -13.21
N GLY A 49 -17.02 -9.24 -14.24
CA GLY A 49 -16.63 -9.78 -15.54
C GLY A 49 -15.55 -8.92 -16.18
N ALA A 50 -14.58 -9.57 -16.84
CA ALA A 50 -13.38 -8.93 -17.37
C ALA A 50 -13.69 -7.71 -18.27
N SER A 51 -14.69 -7.83 -19.14
CA SER A 51 -15.16 -6.77 -20.03
C SER A 51 -15.66 -5.51 -19.31
N ARG A 52 -16.03 -5.62 -18.03
CA ARG A 52 -16.64 -4.55 -17.23
C ARG A 52 -15.68 -3.88 -16.27
N VAL A 53 -14.58 -4.55 -15.92
CA VAL A 53 -13.58 -4.06 -14.95
C VAL A 53 -13.05 -2.69 -15.35
N GLY A 54 -12.69 -2.47 -16.62
CA GLY A 54 -12.10 -1.21 -17.06
C GLY A 54 -13.03 0.00 -16.90
N GLU A 55 -14.35 -0.16 -17.12
CA GLU A 55 -15.31 0.92 -16.91
C GLU A 55 -15.60 1.14 -15.42
N LEU A 56 -15.79 0.05 -14.67
CA LEU A 56 -15.99 0.10 -13.23
C LEU A 56 -14.83 0.81 -12.53
N PHE A 57 -13.59 0.41 -12.84
CA PHE A 57 -12.37 1.01 -12.28
C PHE A 57 -12.31 2.52 -12.51
N ARG A 58 -12.54 2.97 -13.76
CA ARG A 58 -12.58 4.40 -14.10
C ARG A 58 -13.69 5.14 -13.35
N SER A 59 -14.86 4.52 -13.22
CA SER A 59 -16.00 5.11 -12.51
C SER A 59 -15.71 5.29 -11.02
N PHE A 60 -15.06 4.31 -10.40
CA PHE A 60 -14.64 4.37 -9.01
C PHE A 60 -13.54 5.41 -8.82
N ALA A 61 -12.49 5.38 -9.65
CA ALA A 61 -11.38 6.33 -9.60
C ALA A 61 -11.88 7.78 -9.67
N ARG A 62 -12.69 8.12 -10.68
CA ARG A 62 -13.21 9.49 -10.85
C ARG A 62 -14.14 9.97 -9.74
N THR A 63 -14.81 9.04 -9.06
CA THR A 63 -15.83 9.38 -8.06
C THR A 63 -15.25 9.46 -6.66
N LEU A 64 -14.34 8.55 -6.32
CA LEU A 64 -13.77 8.41 -4.98
C LEU A 64 -12.37 9.02 -4.86
N LEU A 65 -11.67 9.23 -5.99
CA LEU A 65 -10.32 9.80 -6.08
C LEU A 65 -10.29 10.95 -7.13
N PRO A 66 -11.13 12.00 -7.00
CA PRO A 66 -11.37 12.94 -8.11
C PRO A 66 -10.15 13.78 -8.51
N ASP A 67 -9.28 14.12 -7.56
CA ASP A 67 -8.21 15.09 -7.78
C ASP A 67 -6.88 14.39 -8.06
N GLU A 68 -6.32 13.75 -7.04
CA GLU A 68 -5.02 13.08 -7.10
C GLU A 68 -5.06 11.70 -6.45
N SER A 69 -4.18 10.83 -6.92
CA SER A 69 -3.95 9.50 -6.40
C SER A 69 -2.53 9.05 -6.74
N PHE A 70 -2.08 7.97 -6.12
CA PHE A 70 -0.94 7.20 -6.61
C PHE A 70 -1.41 5.87 -7.17
N LEU A 71 -0.64 5.36 -8.13
CA LEU A 71 -0.84 4.03 -8.71
C LEU A 71 -0.17 2.99 -7.84
N ILE A 72 -0.89 1.91 -7.57
CA ILE A 72 -0.36 0.67 -7.01
C ILE A 72 -0.23 -0.34 -8.15
N LEU A 73 0.93 -0.97 -8.28
CA LEU A 73 1.18 -2.06 -9.21
C LEU A 73 1.85 -3.22 -8.47
N GLU A 74 1.29 -4.42 -8.58
CA GLU A 74 1.82 -5.63 -7.98
C GLU A 74 2.16 -6.64 -9.07
N TYR A 75 3.39 -7.15 -9.11
CA TYR A 75 3.77 -8.24 -10.00
C TYR A 75 5.04 -8.97 -9.54
N TYR A 76 5.25 -10.18 -10.05
CA TYR A 76 6.40 -11.01 -9.69
C TYR A 76 7.66 -10.61 -10.46
N LEU A 77 8.77 -10.44 -9.74
CA LEU A 77 10.08 -10.23 -10.36
C LEU A 77 10.77 -11.58 -10.64
N ASP A 78 11.49 -11.67 -11.76
CA ASP A 78 12.30 -12.85 -12.13
C ASP A 78 13.35 -13.24 -11.07
N ASN A 79 13.74 -12.28 -10.25
CA ASN A 79 14.92 -12.36 -9.39
C ASN A 79 14.59 -12.88 -7.99
N TRP A 80 13.60 -13.76 -7.83
CA TRP A 80 13.28 -14.35 -6.52
C TRP A 80 14.48 -15.17 -6.04
N ASN A 81 15.26 -14.57 -5.15
CA ASN A 81 16.39 -15.18 -4.45
C ASN A 81 15.98 -15.74 -3.07
N GLY A 82 14.67 -15.85 -2.81
CA GLY A 82 14.12 -16.33 -1.54
C GLY A 82 14.33 -17.82 -1.33
N ASP A 83 13.99 -18.29 -0.12
CA ASP A 83 14.01 -19.71 0.22
C ASP A 83 13.08 -20.48 -0.72
N PRO A 84 13.51 -21.57 -1.38
CA PRO A 84 12.65 -22.44 -2.18
C PRO A 84 11.43 -23.00 -1.42
N GLN A 85 11.42 -22.92 -0.08
CA GLN A 85 10.29 -23.32 0.76
C GLN A 85 9.27 -22.20 1.01
N GLN A 86 9.59 -20.95 0.71
CA GLN A 86 8.66 -19.83 0.82
C GLN A 86 7.97 -19.59 -0.53
N GLN A 87 6.66 -19.35 -0.48
CA GLN A 87 5.90 -18.93 -1.65
C GLN A 87 6.39 -17.53 -2.06
N SER A 88 6.73 -17.36 -3.33
CA SER A 88 7.07 -16.03 -3.85
C SER A 88 5.86 -15.13 -3.67
N GLU A 89 6.08 -13.92 -3.17
CA GLU A 89 5.08 -12.86 -3.09
C GLU A 89 5.31 -11.86 -4.23
N PRO A 90 4.25 -11.22 -4.76
CA PRO A 90 4.42 -10.19 -5.77
C PRO A 90 5.12 -8.98 -5.15
N THR A 91 5.97 -8.31 -5.92
CA THR A 91 6.58 -7.06 -5.51
C THR A 91 5.60 -5.91 -5.75
N VAL A 92 5.46 -5.03 -4.76
CA VAL A 92 4.59 -3.85 -4.82
C VAL A 92 5.36 -2.61 -5.25
N PHE A 93 4.78 -1.83 -6.15
CA PHE A 93 5.31 -0.56 -6.63
C PHE A 93 4.28 0.55 -6.49
N TYR A 94 4.70 1.70 -5.97
CA TYR A 94 3.89 2.93 -5.93
C TYR A 94 4.42 3.97 -6.91
N SER A 95 3.54 4.65 -7.63
CA SER A 95 3.90 5.88 -8.33
C SER A 95 3.97 7.05 -7.34
N PRO A 96 4.60 8.17 -7.71
CA PRO A 96 4.32 9.45 -7.06
C PRO A 96 2.83 9.78 -7.10
N VAL A 97 2.39 10.68 -6.22
CA VAL A 97 1.04 11.26 -6.26
C VAL A 97 0.91 12.11 -7.52
N LEU A 98 -0.09 11.80 -8.34
CA LEU A 98 -0.34 12.43 -9.62
C LEU A 98 -1.84 12.72 -9.76
N PRO A 99 -2.23 13.67 -10.64
CA PRO A 99 -3.63 13.87 -10.96
C PRO A 99 -4.28 12.56 -11.43
N THR A 100 -5.43 12.19 -10.86
CA THR A 100 -6.05 10.90 -11.15
C THR A 100 -6.36 10.74 -12.64
N ASP A 101 -6.77 11.80 -13.32
CA ASP A 101 -7.01 11.78 -14.76
C ASP A 101 -5.74 11.53 -15.59
N THR A 102 -4.57 11.94 -15.09
CA THR A 102 -3.28 11.62 -15.72
C THR A 102 -3.01 10.12 -15.60
N LEU A 103 -3.14 9.55 -14.41
CA LEU A 103 -2.98 8.11 -14.18
C LEU A 103 -3.95 7.27 -15.02
N LEU A 104 -5.22 7.67 -15.10
CA LEU A 104 -6.22 6.96 -15.91
C LEU A 104 -5.90 6.99 -17.41
N LYS A 105 -5.35 8.09 -17.93
CA LYS A 105 -4.89 8.20 -19.32
C LYS A 105 -3.69 7.30 -19.58
N GLU A 106 -2.75 7.28 -18.65
CA GLU A 106 -1.53 6.46 -18.71
C GLU A 106 -1.87 4.96 -18.67
N LEU A 107 -2.75 4.55 -17.75
CA LEU A 107 -3.22 3.18 -17.62
C LEU A 107 -4.06 2.71 -18.81
N HIS A 108 -4.74 3.61 -19.54
CA HIS A 108 -5.69 3.23 -20.58
C HIS A 108 -5.13 2.20 -21.58
N ARG A 109 -3.86 2.37 -21.99
CA ARG A 109 -3.19 1.46 -22.93
C ARG A 109 -2.72 0.14 -22.32
N TYR A 110 -2.61 0.07 -21.00
CA TYR A 110 -2.18 -1.13 -20.27
C TYR A 110 -3.36 -1.93 -19.72
N LEU A 111 -4.51 -1.29 -19.50
CA LEU A 111 -5.68 -1.88 -18.87
C LEU A 111 -6.06 -3.28 -19.40
N PRO A 112 -6.15 -3.55 -20.71
CA PRO A 112 -6.48 -4.90 -21.18
C PRO A 112 -5.50 -5.95 -20.66
N ARG A 113 -4.20 -5.64 -20.60
CA ARG A 113 -3.17 -6.55 -20.11
C ARG A 113 -3.24 -6.71 -18.59
N LEU A 114 -3.39 -5.61 -17.86
CA LEU A 114 -3.51 -5.60 -16.40
C LEU A 114 -4.74 -6.38 -15.91
N ILE A 115 -5.88 -6.23 -16.59
CA ILE A 115 -7.11 -6.94 -16.27
C ILE A 115 -6.92 -8.44 -16.51
N HIS A 116 -6.31 -8.83 -17.63
CA HIS A 116 -6.31 -10.23 -18.05
C HIS A 116 -5.11 -11.06 -17.57
N ASP A 117 -3.93 -10.50 -17.27
CA ASP A 117 -2.76 -11.31 -16.88
C ASP A 117 -2.87 -11.79 -15.42
N GLY A 118 -2.69 -13.09 -15.17
CA GLY A 118 -2.90 -13.71 -13.86
C GLY A 118 -1.88 -13.35 -12.79
N PHE A 119 -0.77 -12.68 -13.13
CA PHE A 119 0.34 -12.39 -12.22
C PHE A 119 0.46 -10.90 -11.88
N VAL A 120 -0.60 -10.13 -12.15
CA VAL A 120 -0.61 -8.68 -11.97
C VAL A 120 -1.80 -8.22 -11.16
N GLY A 121 -1.53 -7.43 -10.14
CA GLY A 121 -2.50 -6.59 -9.44
C GLY A 121 -2.27 -5.11 -9.76
N PHE A 122 -3.34 -4.30 -9.77
CA PHE A 122 -3.21 -2.86 -9.94
C PHE A 122 -4.35 -2.09 -9.28
N GLY A 123 -4.06 -0.87 -8.84
CA GLY A 123 -5.04 -0.02 -8.17
C GLY A 123 -4.66 1.43 -8.09
N LEU A 124 -5.58 2.24 -7.57
CA LEU A 124 -5.34 3.64 -7.26
C LEU A 124 -5.70 3.88 -5.80
N ALA A 125 -4.89 4.68 -5.12
CA ALA A 125 -5.13 5.03 -3.73
C ALA A 125 -4.83 6.50 -3.45
N ASN A 126 -5.44 7.00 -2.38
CA ASN A 126 -5.14 8.29 -1.78
C ASN A 126 -5.28 8.16 -0.26
N ASN A 127 -4.15 8.25 0.42
CA ASN A 127 -4.06 8.08 1.88
C ASN A 127 -4.79 9.19 2.65
N ARG A 128 -4.78 10.43 2.13
CA ARG A 128 -5.50 11.57 2.75
C ARG A 128 -7.01 11.35 2.72
N LEU A 129 -7.53 10.80 1.61
CA LEU A 129 -8.93 10.45 1.47
C LEU A 129 -9.30 9.13 2.17
N GLY A 130 -8.31 8.32 2.57
CA GLY A 130 -8.53 6.97 3.07
C GLY A 130 -9.28 6.11 2.04
N VAL A 131 -8.93 6.24 0.76
CA VAL A 131 -9.57 5.49 -0.33
C VAL A 131 -8.52 4.70 -1.07
N GLU A 132 -8.81 3.43 -1.30
CA GLU A 132 -8.06 2.56 -2.20
C GLU A 132 -9.05 1.76 -3.04
N ILE A 133 -8.78 1.66 -4.33
CA ILE A 133 -9.44 0.74 -5.24
C ILE A 133 -8.38 -0.13 -5.89
N PHE A 134 -8.59 -1.45 -5.86
CA PHE A 134 -7.56 -2.39 -6.28
C PHE A 134 -8.18 -3.56 -7.03
N PHE A 135 -7.50 -4.05 -8.05
CA PHE A 135 -7.86 -5.25 -8.79
C PHE A 135 -6.69 -6.23 -8.72
N SER A 136 -6.82 -7.24 -7.87
CA SER A 136 -5.72 -8.11 -7.48
C SER A 136 -5.34 -9.15 -8.53
N GLU A 137 -4.25 -9.88 -8.28
CA GLU A 137 -3.87 -11.06 -9.07
C GLU A 137 -4.96 -12.15 -9.07
N GLU A 138 -5.72 -12.26 -7.97
CA GLU A 138 -6.92 -13.10 -7.81
C GLU A 138 -8.11 -12.59 -8.63
N LYS A 139 -7.96 -11.48 -9.35
CA LYS A 139 -8.98 -10.86 -10.20
C LYS A 139 -10.26 -10.51 -9.47
N VAL A 140 -10.07 -10.01 -8.26
CA VAL A 140 -11.11 -9.48 -7.40
C VAL A 140 -10.94 -7.97 -7.32
N PHE A 141 -12.04 -7.24 -7.50
CA PHE A 141 -12.07 -5.80 -7.30
C PHE A 141 -12.33 -5.50 -5.83
N THR A 142 -11.42 -4.83 -5.16
CA THR A 142 -11.55 -4.36 -3.78
C THR A 142 -11.65 -2.84 -3.73
N CYS A 143 -12.38 -2.33 -2.73
CA CYS A 143 -12.43 -0.91 -2.43
C CYS A 143 -12.41 -0.73 -0.91
N PHE A 144 -11.45 0.04 -0.42
CA PHE A 144 -11.41 0.55 0.95
C PHE A 144 -11.91 1.98 0.95
N THR A 145 -12.86 2.30 1.83
CA THR A 145 -13.39 3.67 1.95
C THR A 145 -14.16 3.89 3.25
N GLY A 146 -14.13 5.13 3.76
CA GLY A 146 -15.07 5.59 4.78
C GLY A 146 -16.49 5.86 4.25
N ASN A 147 -16.68 5.95 2.93
CA ASN A 147 -17.97 6.26 2.30
C ASN A 147 -18.54 5.06 1.52
N HIS A 148 -18.87 4.00 2.25
CA HIS A 148 -19.43 2.78 1.65
C HIS A 148 -20.75 3.01 0.90
N LEU A 149 -21.55 4.01 1.28
CA LEU A 149 -22.79 4.35 0.56
C LEU A 149 -22.52 4.84 -0.87
N GLN A 150 -21.45 5.62 -1.06
CA GLN A 150 -21.04 6.05 -2.40
C GLN A 150 -20.51 4.87 -3.23
N ALA A 151 -19.68 4.00 -2.64
CA ALA A 151 -19.16 2.81 -3.31
C ALA A 151 -20.27 1.81 -3.70
N THR A 152 -21.22 1.54 -2.80
CA THR A 152 -22.38 0.69 -3.10
C THR A 152 -23.31 1.31 -4.15
N SER A 153 -23.48 2.63 -4.15
CA SER A 153 -24.20 3.33 -5.23
C SER A 153 -23.51 3.14 -6.59
N LEU A 154 -22.18 3.15 -6.64
CA LEU A 154 -21.43 2.88 -7.87
C LEU A 154 -21.65 1.45 -8.37
N PHE A 155 -21.54 0.44 -7.49
CA PHE A 155 -21.87 -0.93 -7.86
C PHE A 155 -23.29 -1.07 -8.42
N ALA A 156 -24.27 -0.42 -7.77
CA ALA A 156 -25.65 -0.42 -8.24
C ALA A 156 -25.83 0.25 -9.62
N ARG A 157 -25.11 1.35 -9.91
CA ARG A 157 -25.11 2.00 -11.24
C ARG A 157 -24.53 1.10 -12.31
N HIS A 158 -23.54 0.29 -11.95
CA HIS A 158 -22.98 -0.77 -12.78
C HIS A 158 -23.83 -2.06 -12.69
N GLY A 159 -25.00 -2.08 -12.07
CA GLY A 159 -25.84 -3.28 -12.01
C GLY A 159 -25.17 -4.51 -11.37
N ILE A 160 -24.12 -4.32 -10.56
CA ILE A 160 -23.44 -5.40 -9.84
C ILE A 160 -24.23 -5.63 -8.54
N PRO A 161 -24.86 -6.80 -8.34
CA PRO A 161 -25.75 -7.02 -7.22
C PRO A 161 -24.98 -7.22 -5.90
N HIS A 162 -25.58 -6.78 -4.80
CA HIS A 162 -25.09 -7.14 -3.48
C HIS A 162 -25.37 -8.62 -3.19
N ASN A 163 -24.34 -9.36 -2.81
CA ASN A 163 -24.40 -10.78 -2.46
C ASN A 163 -23.49 -11.08 -1.26
N PRO A 164 -24.02 -11.16 -0.03
CA PRO A 164 -23.24 -11.52 1.16
C PRO A 164 -22.57 -12.89 1.11
N ARG A 165 -23.00 -13.77 0.19
CA ARG A 165 -22.45 -15.11 -0.02
C ARG A 165 -21.75 -15.22 -1.37
N GLN A 166 -21.21 -14.10 -1.85
CA GLN A 166 -20.39 -14.04 -3.05
C GLN A 166 -19.26 -15.05 -2.94
N VAL A 167 -19.00 -15.76 -4.04
CA VAL A 167 -17.89 -16.70 -4.15
C VAL A 167 -16.81 -16.02 -4.96
N PHE A 168 -15.58 -16.04 -4.47
CA PHE A 168 -14.40 -15.47 -5.10
C PHE A 168 -13.44 -16.57 -5.57
N PRO A 169 -12.51 -16.29 -6.50
CA PRO A 169 -11.50 -17.24 -6.95
C PRO A 169 -10.75 -17.91 -5.80
N ALA A 170 -10.29 -17.13 -4.80
CA ALA A 170 -9.64 -17.64 -3.59
C ALA A 170 -10.44 -18.69 -2.79
N ASP A 171 -11.77 -18.77 -2.95
CA ASP A 171 -12.60 -19.77 -2.24
C ASP A 171 -12.49 -21.19 -2.85
N HIS A 172 -11.81 -21.35 -3.99
CA HIS A 172 -11.74 -22.61 -4.71
C HIS A 172 -10.45 -22.74 -5.55
N GLY A 173 -10.11 -23.99 -5.90
CA GLY A 173 -8.90 -24.24 -6.68
C GLY A 173 -8.99 -23.70 -8.11
N HIS A 174 -7.98 -22.92 -8.50
CA HIS A 174 -7.83 -22.30 -9.80
C HIS A 174 -6.33 -22.12 -10.12
N ASP A 175 -6.02 -21.89 -11.40
CA ASP A 175 -4.66 -21.62 -11.87
C ASP A 175 -4.51 -20.15 -12.27
N HIS A 176 -3.36 -19.57 -11.97
CA HIS A 176 -2.92 -18.27 -12.48
C HIS A 176 -2.12 -18.46 -13.77
N LEU A 177 -2.50 -17.76 -14.85
CA LEU A 177 -1.85 -17.87 -16.15
C LEU A 177 -1.43 -16.51 -16.69
N SER A 178 -0.23 -16.46 -17.26
CA SER A 178 0.23 -15.30 -18.01
C SER A 178 -0.45 -15.27 -19.39
N LEU A 179 -0.61 -14.07 -19.96
CA LEU A 179 -1.06 -13.89 -21.33
C LEU A 179 -0.19 -14.63 -22.36
N LEU A 180 1.08 -14.89 -22.03
CA LEU A 180 2.00 -15.66 -22.89
C LEU A 180 1.61 -17.13 -23.08
N CYS A 181 0.78 -17.69 -22.19
CA CYS A 181 0.25 -19.05 -22.29
C CYS A 181 -0.77 -19.21 -23.43
N TYR A 182 -1.31 -18.10 -23.94
CA TYR A 182 -2.36 -18.11 -24.95
C TYR A 182 -1.81 -17.97 -26.36
N ARG A 183 -2.53 -18.56 -27.33
CA ARG A 183 -2.28 -18.33 -28.75
C ARG A 183 -2.97 -17.02 -29.16
N PRO A 184 -2.45 -16.27 -30.13
CA PRO A 184 -3.08 -15.02 -30.58
C PRO A 184 -4.56 -15.18 -30.94
N ALA A 185 -4.93 -16.28 -31.57
CA ALA A 185 -6.33 -16.56 -31.96
C ALA A 185 -7.30 -16.84 -30.78
N SER A 186 -6.79 -17.07 -29.57
CA SER A 186 -7.59 -17.25 -28.36
C SER A 186 -7.65 -16.01 -27.47
N LEU A 187 -6.93 -14.95 -27.83
CA LEU A 187 -6.93 -13.69 -27.09
C LEU A 187 -8.09 -12.78 -27.58
N PRO A 188 -8.61 -11.90 -26.71
CA PRO A 188 -9.45 -10.77 -27.12
C PRO A 188 -8.80 -9.96 -28.24
N PRO A 189 -9.58 -9.38 -29.17
CA PRO A 189 -9.05 -8.66 -30.33
C PRO A 189 -7.97 -7.62 -29.99
N GLU A 190 -8.17 -6.87 -28.91
CA GLU A 190 -7.25 -5.83 -28.41
C GLU A 190 -5.91 -6.39 -27.92
N LEU A 191 -5.87 -7.64 -27.46
CA LEU A 191 -4.64 -8.33 -27.04
C LEU A 191 -4.02 -9.15 -28.18
N ALA A 192 -4.84 -9.70 -29.08
CA ALA A 192 -4.40 -10.55 -30.18
C ALA A 192 -3.52 -9.82 -31.21
N VAL A 193 -3.67 -8.49 -31.32
CA VAL A 193 -2.86 -7.64 -32.21
C VAL A 193 -1.49 -7.29 -31.63
N LEU A 194 -1.29 -7.49 -30.32
CA LEU A 194 -0.04 -7.14 -29.66
C LEU A 194 1.04 -8.19 -29.93
N PRO A 195 2.29 -7.78 -30.13
CA PRO A 195 3.39 -8.73 -30.23
C PRO A 195 3.58 -9.47 -28.90
N ARG A 196 4.09 -10.71 -28.94
CA ARG A 196 4.26 -11.54 -27.73
C ARG A 196 5.02 -10.83 -26.62
N ARG A 197 6.06 -10.06 -26.96
CA ARG A 197 6.84 -9.28 -25.98
C ARG A 197 5.97 -8.29 -25.20
N GLU A 198 4.97 -7.68 -25.84
CA GLU A 198 4.06 -6.72 -25.19
C GLU A 198 2.96 -7.39 -24.35
N LEU A 199 2.81 -8.71 -24.44
CA LEU A 199 1.93 -9.52 -23.59
C LEU A 199 2.65 -10.06 -22.35
N ASP A 200 3.97 -9.89 -22.28
CA ASP A 200 4.78 -10.31 -21.16
C ASP A 200 4.62 -9.29 -20.01
N PHE A 201 4.10 -9.75 -18.86
CA PHE A 201 3.86 -8.88 -17.72
C PHE A 201 5.14 -8.25 -17.17
N GLN A 202 6.27 -8.93 -17.27
CA GLN A 202 7.54 -8.37 -16.84
C GLN A 202 7.98 -7.20 -17.72
N VAL A 203 7.56 -7.19 -18.98
CA VAL A 203 7.85 -6.11 -19.92
C VAL A 203 6.89 -4.95 -19.68
N PHE A 204 5.58 -5.17 -19.76
CA PHE A 204 4.63 -4.04 -19.68
C PHE A 204 4.53 -3.45 -18.27
N CYS A 205 4.74 -4.24 -17.21
CA CYS A 205 4.81 -3.70 -15.84
C CYS A 205 6.07 -2.87 -15.64
N ARG A 206 7.24 -3.33 -16.12
CA ARG A 206 8.48 -2.54 -16.03
C ARG A 206 8.39 -1.24 -16.82
N GLU A 207 7.82 -1.29 -18.02
CA GLU A 207 7.56 -0.07 -18.80
C GLU A 207 6.64 0.91 -18.04
N LEU A 208 5.65 0.40 -17.30
CA LEU A 208 4.77 1.23 -16.49
C LEU A 208 5.50 1.83 -15.28
N VAL A 209 6.32 1.02 -14.60
CA VAL A 209 7.22 1.46 -13.51
C VAL A 209 8.13 2.58 -13.99
N ASP A 210 8.85 2.37 -15.09
CA ASP A 210 9.77 3.37 -15.65
C ASP A 210 9.03 4.64 -16.07
N ARG A 211 7.85 4.52 -16.68
CA ARG A 211 7.09 5.66 -17.22
C ARG A 211 6.46 6.54 -16.15
N LEU A 212 6.05 5.94 -15.04
CA LEU A 212 5.44 6.64 -13.91
C LEU A 212 6.42 6.88 -12.76
N GLU A 213 7.71 6.63 -13.00
CA GLU A 213 8.79 6.79 -12.00
C GLU A 213 8.43 6.09 -10.68
N MET A 214 7.87 4.88 -10.80
CA MET A 214 7.40 4.13 -9.64
C MET A 214 8.59 3.58 -8.84
N TYR A 215 8.41 3.53 -7.53
CA TYR A 215 9.38 2.97 -6.61
C TYR A 215 8.80 1.73 -5.93
N GLN A 216 9.69 0.77 -5.66
CA GLN A 216 9.33 -0.43 -4.92
C GLN A 216 9.05 -0.07 -3.46
N VAL A 217 8.01 -0.66 -2.90
CA VAL A 217 7.64 -0.54 -1.49
C VAL A 217 8.05 -1.83 -0.77
N ASP A 218 8.78 -1.69 0.34
CA ASP A 218 9.10 -2.83 1.20
C ASP A 218 7.89 -3.10 2.13
N ASP A 219 7.37 -4.34 2.13
CA ASP A 219 6.19 -4.81 2.90
C ASP A 219 6.30 -4.71 4.44
N GLY A 220 7.36 -4.06 4.95
CA GLY A 220 7.61 -3.99 6.39
C GLY A 220 6.55 -3.22 7.18
N LEU A 221 5.77 -2.35 6.52
CA LEU A 221 4.80 -1.49 7.20
C LEU A 221 3.53 -1.26 6.36
N ALA A 222 2.54 -2.14 6.52
CA ALA A 222 1.21 -1.98 5.94
C ALA A 222 0.21 -1.49 7.01
N PHE A 223 -0.41 -0.33 6.79
CA PHE A 223 -1.44 0.21 7.67
C PHE A 223 -2.45 1.07 6.90
N TYR A 224 -3.62 1.30 7.50
CA TYR A 224 -4.67 2.14 6.94
C TYR A 224 -5.11 3.20 7.94
N LEU A 225 -5.04 4.47 7.52
CA LEU A 225 -5.64 5.60 8.23
C LEU A 225 -6.87 6.07 7.46
N SER A 226 -8.02 6.14 8.13
CA SER A 226 -9.22 6.68 7.50
C SER A 226 -9.10 8.20 7.33
N ARG A 227 -9.93 8.78 6.46
CA ARG A 227 -10.04 10.24 6.37
C ARG A 227 -10.32 10.90 7.72
N ARG A 228 -11.16 10.27 8.55
CA ARG A 228 -11.46 10.78 9.89
C ARG A 228 -10.22 10.79 10.78
N ASP A 229 -9.38 9.77 10.68
CA ASP A 229 -8.12 9.72 11.42
C ASP A 229 -7.18 10.84 10.97
N GLN A 230 -7.02 11.00 9.65
CA GLN A 230 -6.21 12.07 9.05
C GLN A 230 -6.70 13.46 9.48
N ASP A 231 -8.02 13.71 9.46
CA ASP A 231 -8.60 14.99 9.90
C ASP A 231 -8.36 15.26 11.39
N GLN A 232 -8.38 14.22 12.23
CA GLN A 232 -8.06 14.34 13.66
C GLN A 232 -6.57 14.64 13.89
N ILE A 233 -5.70 14.08 13.06
CA ILE A 233 -4.25 14.32 13.12
C ILE A 233 -3.92 15.75 12.68
N GLU A 234 -4.47 16.19 11.54
CA GLU A 234 -4.35 17.58 11.06
C GLU A 234 -4.82 18.59 12.12
N GLN A 235 -5.96 18.31 12.77
CA GLN A 235 -6.46 19.17 13.84
C GLN A 235 -5.48 19.27 15.02
N VAL A 236 -4.75 18.20 15.34
CA VAL A 236 -3.73 18.20 16.41
C VAL A 236 -2.49 18.97 15.96
N LEU A 237 -1.98 18.72 14.75
CA LEU A 237 -0.77 19.33 14.23
C LEU A 237 -0.93 20.85 14.00
N SER A 238 -2.08 21.27 13.45
CA SER A 238 -2.40 22.68 13.18
C SER A 238 -2.44 23.57 14.43
N GLN A 239 -2.57 22.98 15.63
CA GLN A 239 -2.58 23.70 16.90
C GLN A 239 -1.17 23.92 17.49
N HIS A 240 -0.14 23.31 16.92
CA HIS A 240 1.24 23.41 17.43
C HIS A 240 2.10 24.29 16.51
N GLU A 241 2.77 25.30 17.07
CA GLU A 241 3.56 26.28 16.30
C GLU A 241 4.65 25.62 15.45
N ASP A 242 5.37 24.64 16.01
CA ASP A 242 6.47 23.96 15.30
C ASP A 242 6.00 22.85 14.35
N TYR A 243 4.73 22.44 14.39
CA TYR A 243 4.23 21.30 13.59
C TYR A 243 3.08 21.64 12.65
N CYS A 244 2.58 22.87 12.69
CA CYS A 244 1.47 23.29 11.84
C CYS A 244 1.79 23.18 10.34
N GLU A 245 3.07 23.31 9.97
CA GLU A 245 3.53 23.11 8.58
C GLU A 245 3.33 21.67 8.08
N TRP A 246 3.29 20.69 8.99
CA TRP A 246 3.09 19.27 8.68
C TRP A 246 1.61 18.86 8.71
N ALA A 247 0.71 19.78 9.06
CA ALA A 247 -0.70 19.45 9.27
C ALA A 247 -1.40 18.99 7.97
N ASP A 248 -1.02 19.59 6.84
CA ASP A 248 -1.58 19.29 5.53
C ASP A 248 -0.89 18.10 4.83
N GLU A 249 0.19 17.57 5.41
CA GLU A 249 0.92 16.43 4.86
C GLU A 249 0.20 15.10 5.14
N ASP A 250 0.43 14.10 4.28
CA ASP A 250 -0.04 12.75 4.55
C ASP A 250 0.72 12.16 5.74
N PHE A 251 0.03 11.98 6.87
CA PHE A 251 0.65 11.43 8.06
C PHE A 251 1.20 10.02 7.85
N GLY A 252 0.66 9.27 6.88
CA GLY A 252 1.22 7.99 6.47
C GLY A 252 2.66 8.12 5.97
N ALA A 253 2.97 9.15 5.18
CA ALA A 253 4.32 9.42 4.69
C ALA A 253 5.29 9.69 5.85
N ILE A 254 4.87 10.47 6.86
CA ILE A 254 5.68 10.76 8.05
C ILE A 254 6.01 9.47 8.84
N ILE A 255 5.05 8.54 8.94
CA ILE A 255 5.27 7.23 9.56
C ILE A 255 6.27 6.40 8.73
N TYR A 256 6.17 6.44 7.40
CA TYR A 256 7.14 5.78 6.51
C TYR A 256 8.54 6.38 6.65
N ASP A 257 8.68 7.70 6.75
CA ASP A 257 9.97 8.36 6.98
C ASP A 257 10.65 7.86 8.26
N TRP A 258 9.88 7.62 9.32
CA TRP A 258 10.40 7.00 10.54
C TRP A 258 10.90 5.57 10.28
N ASN A 259 10.11 4.75 9.61
CA ASN A 259 10.51 3.38 9.27
C ASN A 259 11.78 3.34 8.38
N ASP A 260 11.87 4.22 7.39
CA ASP A 260 13.02 4.32 6.49
C ASP A 260 14.28 4.77 7.22
N PHE A 261 14.15 5.74 8.12
CA PHE A 261 15.25 6.12 9.01
C PHE A 261 15.72 4.94 9.88
N VAL A 262 14.80 4.13 10.42
CA VAL A 262 15.15 2.92 11.18
C VAL A 262 15.84 1.89 10.28
N ASN A 263 15.33 1.64 9.07
CA ASN A 263 15.93 0.75 8.07
C ASN A 263 17.37 1.16 7.74
N GLU A 264 17.61 2.46 7.52
CA GLU A 264 18.94 3.01 7.25
C GLU A 264 19.88 2.77 8.45
N CYS A 265 19.40 3.06 9.66
CA CYS A 265 20.13 2.86 10.91
C CYS A 265 20.50 1.40 11.18
N GLU A 266 19.66 0.45 10.77
CA GLU A 266 19.96 -0.98 10.87
C GLU A 266 21.06 -1.42 9.89
N ARG A 267 21.06 -0.90 8.66
CA ARG A 267 22.05 -1.26 7.65
C ARG A 267 23.40 -0.62 7.97
N THR A 268 23.49 0.69 7.83
CA THR A 268 24.62 1.57 8.23
C THR A 268 24.17 2.99 7.94
N PHE A 269 24.00 3.82 8.98
CA PHE A 269 23.58 5.21 8.81
C PHE A 269 24.75 6.05 8.27
N GLU A 270 24.64 6.59 7.05
CA GLU A 270 25.75 7.29 6.40
C GLU A 270 25.78 8.80 6.70
N GLY A 271 24.67 9.33 7.21
CA GLY A 271 24.53 10.74 7.54
C GLY A 271 25.38 11.23 8.73
N ASP A 272 25.29 12.53 8.99
CA ASP A 272 25.94 13.23 10.10
C ASP A 272 25.05 13.31 11.36
N LEU A 273 25.54 13.98 12.42
CA LEU A 273 24.77 14.11 13.67
C LEU A 273 23.49 14.94 13.50
N TRP A 274 23.48 15.93 12.61
CA TRP A 274 22.31 16.78 12.37
C TRP A 274 21.22 16.02 11.61
N GLU A 275 21.60 15.23 10.60
CA GLU A 275 20.68 14.36 9.85
C GLU A 275 20.08 13.30 10.78
N TYR A 276 20.92 12.68 11.62
CA TYR A 276 20.46 11.73 12.64
C TYR A 276 19.42 12.36 13.58
N GLN A 277 19.65 13.61 14.01
CA GLN A 277 18.71 14.34 14.85
C GLN A 277 17.41 14.70 14.12
N GLN A 278 17.41 14.90 12.79
CA GLN A 278 16.15 15.10 12.07
C GLN A 278 15.30 13.84 12.08
N GLY A 279 15.89 12.65 11.89
CA GLY A 279 15.16 11.38 12.02
C GLY A 279 14.52 11.20 13.40
N LEU A 280 15.21 11.62 14.47
CA LEU A 280 14.64 11.60 15.83
C LEU A 280 13.48 12.59 16.02
N LYS A 281 13.50 13.74 15.34
CA LYS A 281 12.41 14.73 15.40
C LYS A 281 11.15 14.24 14.69
N VAL A 282 11.29 13.46 13.60
CA VAL A 282 10.14 12.80 12.96
C VAL A 282 9.40 11.95 14.01
N ARG A 283 10.15 11.20 14.84
CA ARG A 283 9.55 10.41 15.92
C ARG A 283 8.94 11.27 17.04
N ASP A 284 9.49 12.45 17.33
CA ASP A 284 8.88 13.41 18.26
C ASP A 284 7.52 13.91 17.76
N LEU A 285 7.42 14.26 16.46
CA LEU A 285 6.18 14.67 15.82
C LEU A 285 5.13 13.55 15.91
N ILE A 286 5.51 12.32 15.55
CA ILE A 286 4.63 11.15 15.66
C ILE A 286 4.16 10.95 17.11
N GLN A 287 5.07 11.07 18.10
CA GLN A 287 4.68 10.93 19.51
C GLN A 287 3.72 12.03 19.95
N TYR A 288 3.96 13.27 19.51
CA TYR A 288 3.08 14.39 19.81
C TYR A 288 1.66 14.12 19.35
N VAL A 289 1.50 13.59 18.13
CA VAL A 289 0.18 13.18 17.61
C VAL A 289 -0.42 12.07 18.47
N ILE A 290 0.31 10.97 18.71
CA ILE A 290 -0.14 9.84 19.53
C ILE A 290 -0.71 10.29 20.89
N GLU A 291 -0.04 11.23 21.55
CA GLU A 291 -0.46 11.71 22.87
C GLU A 291 -1.72 12.58 22.84
N ASN A 292 -1.98 13.28 21.72
CA ASN A 292 -3.01 14.31 21.64
C ASN A 292 -4.24 13.90 20.80
N VAL A 293 -4.20 12.75 20.13
CA VAL A 293 -5.38 12.17 19.47
C VAL A 293 -6.27 11.36 20.44
N PRO A 294 -7.54 11.08 20.08
CA PRO A 294 -8.43 10.23 20.86
C PRO A 294 -7.89 8.81 21.08
N ALA A 295 -8.30 8.17 22.18
CA ALA A 295 -7.75 6.88 22.62
C ALA A 295 -7.79 5.75 21.57
N GLY A 296 -8.84 5.69 20.74
CA GLY A 296 -8.94 4.69 19.68
C GLY A 296 -7.88 4.87 18.59
N LEU A 297 -7.67 6.11 18.13
CA LEU A 297 -6.63 6.42 17.15
C LEU A 297 -5.24 6.29 17.77
N ARG A 298 -5.06 6.70 19.03
CA ARG A 298 -3.82 6.51 19.78
C ARG A 298 -3.37 5.05 19.75
N ALA A 299 -4.24 4.12 20.15
CA ALA A 299 -3.90 2.70 20.21
C ALA A 299 -3.49 2.14 18.84
N ARG A 300 -4.15 2.58 17.75
CA ARG A 300 -3.76 2.22 16.39
C ARG A 300 -2.40 2.77 16.01
N LEU A 301 -2.15 4.06 16.23
CA LEU A 301 -0.86 4.68 15.91
C LEU A 301 0.28 4.03 16.71
N GLU A 302 0.05 3.70 17.99
CA GLU A 302 1.00 2.95 18.83
C GLU A 302 1.28 1.55 18.26
N GLN A 303 0.26 0.85 17.75
CA GLN A 303 0.43 -0.45 17.11
C GLN A 303 1.23 -0.34 15.80
N ILE A 304 0.94 0.67 14.97
CA ILE A 304 1.64 0.89 13.69
C ILE A 304 3.14 1.12 13.94
N VAL A 305 3.50 1.98 14.89
CA VAL A 305 4.92 2.33 15.14
C VAL A 305 5.67 1.32 16.00
N ALA A 306 4.99 0.30 16.53
CA ALA A 306 5.57 -0.63 17.50
C ALA A 306 6.75 -1.43 16.93
N GLU A 307 6.64 -1.89 15.68
CA GLU A 307 7.67 -2.69 15.02
C GLU A 307 8.92 -1.86 14.70
N PRO A 308 8.83 -0.68 14.05
CA PRO A 308 9.97 0.20 13.85
C PRO A 308 10.61 0.65 15.17
N ASP A 309 9.80 0.98 16.18
CA ASP A 309 10.30 1.34 17.52
C ASP A 309 11.08 0.19 18.17
N GLN A 310 10.60 -1.05 18.06
CA GLN A 310 11.27 -2.23 18.59
C GLN A 310 12.61 -2.46 17.90
N ARG A 311 12.65 -2.36 16.58
CA ARG A 311 13.87 -2.48 15.78
C ARG A 311 14.90 -1.43 16.14
N PHE A 312 14.49 -0.17 16.20
CA PHE A 312 15.37 0.92 16.63
C PHE A 312 15.95 0.68 18.03
N ARG A 313 15.13 0.23 19.00
CA ARG A 313 15.60 -0.11 20.35
C ARG A 313 16.69 -1.18 20.38
N GLN A 314 16.63 -2.15 19.47
CA GLN A 314 17.59 -3.26 19.41
C GLN A 314 18.97 -2.80 18.90
N ILE A 315 18.99 -1.79 18.03
CA ILE A 315 20.24 -1.25 17.47
C ILE A 315 20.85 -0.11 18.30
N LEU A 316 20.15 0.42 19.30
CA LEU A 316 20.71 1.43 20.20
C LEU A 316 21.80 0.84 21.12
N THR A 317 22.91 1.57 21.23
CA THR A 317 24.05 1.31 22.11
C THR A 317 24.25 2.47 23.08
N ASP A 318 25.00 2.25 24.16
CA ASP A 318 25.26 3.29 25.18
C ASP A 318 24.01 3.97 25.75
N ARG A 319 22.91 3.23 25.91
CA ARG A 319 21.59 3.70 26.38
C ARG A 319 21.57 4.41 27.75
N ARG A 320 22.70 4.44 28.46
CA ARG A 320 22.91 5.21 29.69
C ARG A 320 23.13 6.71 29.42
N LYS A 321 23.61 7.05 28.22
CA LYS A 321 23.78 8.43 27.75
C LYS A 321 22.54 8.86 26.98
N LYS A 322 22.24 10.15 27.00
CA LYS A 322 21.14 10.74 26.22
C LYS A 322 21.71 11.78 25.27
N LEU A 323 21.27 11.76 24.02
CA LEU A 323 21.46 12.89 23.12
C LEU A 323 20.67 14.09 23.65
N HIS A 324 21.08 15.30 23.25
CA HIS A 324 20.32 16.49 23.60
C HIS A 324 18.91 16.38 23.00
N GLN A 325 17.92 16.23 23.87
CA GLN A 325 16.51 16.21 23.48
C GLN A 325 16.00 17.65 23.33
N PRO A 326 15.12 17.95 22.36
CA PRO A 326 14.53 19.27 22.26
C PRO A 326 13.55 19.53 23.42
N ASP A 327 13.51 20.77 23.91
CA ASP A 327 12.60 21.17 25.01
C ASP A 327 11.14 21.24 24.54
N ASN A 328 10.91 21.52 23.25
CA ASN A 328 9.61 21.54 22.61
C ASN A 328 9.53 20.50 21.47
N PRO A 329 8.38 19.84 21.26
CA PRO A 329 7.16 19.91 22.08
C PRO A 329 7.34 19.19 23.43
N PRO A 330 6.67 19.60 24.52
CA PRO A 330 6.64 18.80 25.73
C PRO A 330 5.87 17.50 25.50
N LEU A 331 6.57 16.35 25.60
CA LEU A 331 5.97 15.02 25.51
C LEU A 331 5.82 14.42 26.91
N ARG A 332 4.72 13.70 27.16
CA ARG A 332 4.47 12.99 28.42
C ARG A 332 5.28 11.69 28.49
N SER A 333 5.49 11.05 27.36
CA SER A 333 6.16 9.75 27.26
C SER A 333 7.69 9.94 27.27
N GLU A 334 8.40 8.95 27.83
CA GLU A 334 9.86 8.98 27.77
C GLU A 334 10.34 8.75 26.33
N ARG A 335 11.18 9.68 25.84
CA ARG A 335 11.76 9.61 24.50
C ARG A 335 12.90 8.61 24.42
N PHE A 336 12.57 7.32 24.35
CA PHE A 336 13.59 6.27 24.29
C PHE A 336 14.52 6.43 23.06
N TRP A 337 14.05 7.05 21.98
CA TRP A 337 14.83 7.25 20.75
C TRP A 337 16.02 8.22 20.91
N TYR A 338 16.05 9.03 21.98
CA TYR A 338 17.23 9.81 22.37
C TYR A 338 18.16 9.09 23.36
N GLN A 339 17.83 7.86 23.79
CA GLN A 339 18.60 7.09 24.76
C GLN A 339 19.65 6.21 24.09
N GLY A 340 20.82 6.79 23.88
CA GLY A 340 21.95 6.13 23.26
C GLY A 340 22.14 6.58 21.82
N ILE A 341 22.85 5.76 21.06
CA ILE A 341 23.13 5.98 19.65
C ILE A 341 23.10 4.65 18.90
N VAL A 342 22.70 4.66 17.63
CA VAL A 342 22.68 3.45 16.79
C VAL A 342 24.06 2.78 16.72
N ARG A 343 24.08 1.45 16.62
CA ARG A 343 25.31 0.66 16.56
C ARG A 343 26.08 0.85 15.25
N ASN A 344 25.34 0.83 14.13
CA ASN A 344 25.91 0.79 12.79
C ASN A 344 26.08 2.23 12.25
N GLN A 345 27.03 2.96 12.86
CA GLN A 345 27.32 4.35 12.51
C GLN A 345 28.30 4.41 11.34
N GLY A 346 27.95 5.19 10.31
CA GLY A 346 28.86 5.62 9.28
C GLY A 346 29.95 6.57 9.78
N THR A 347 30.85 6.94 8.88
CA THR A 347 32.03 7.75 9.23
C THR A 347 31.66 9.16 9.71
N SER A 348 30.64 9.77 9.10
CA SER A 348 30.19 11.14 9.39
C SER A 348 29.64 11.26 10.81
N LEU A 349 28.59 10.51 11.14
CA LEU A 349 28.01 10.46 12.48
C LEU A 349 29.05 10.14 13.56
N ARG A 350 29.89 9.12 13.35
CA ARG A 350 30.93 8.74 14.31
C ARG A 350 31.91 9.89 14.59
N ARG A 351 32.34 10.62 13.56
CA ARG A 351 33.24 11.77 13.70
C ARG A 351 32.61 12.88 14.52
N ASP A 352 31.33 13.16 14.30
CA ASP A 352 30.64 14.25 14.99
C ASP A 352 30.31 13.87 16.45
N LEU A 353 30.06 12.59 16.73
CA LEU A 353 29.98 12.07 18.09
C LEU A 353 31.32 12.19 18.85
N ILE A 354 32.45 11.97 18.17
CA ILE A 354 33.78 12.23 18.78
C ILE A 354 33.93 13.71 19.11
N ARG A 355 33.56 14.60 18.18
CA ARG A 355 33.65 16.06 18.35
C ARG A 355 32.73 16.59 19.45
N SER A 356 31.53 16.04 19.57
CA SER A 356 30.58 16.38 20.64
C SER A 356 30.96 15.78 21.99
N GLY A 357 31.99 14.94 22.04
CA GLY A 357 32.48 14.32 23.28
C GLY A 357 31.68 13.11 23.73
N TRP A 358 30.84 12.53 22.87
CA TRP A 358 29.98 11.38 23.20
C TRP A 358 30.75 10.20 23.80
N TYR A 359 31.98 9.93 23.34
CA TYR A 359 32.79 8.80 23.82
C TYR A 359 33.62 9.11 25.08
N ARG A 360 33.53 10.31 25.65
CA ARG A 360 34.15 10.60 26.94
C ARG A 360 33.42 9.81 28.06
N PRO A 361 34.13 9.32 29.08
CA PRO A 361 33.49 8.68 30.24
C PRO A 361 32.43 9.62 30.83
N ALA A 362 31.26 9.06 31.17
CA ALA A 362 30.17 9.80 31.81
C ALA A 362 30.50 10.13 33.26
#